data_AF-A0A8X6VQQ6-F1
#
_entry.id   AF-A0A8X6VQQ6-F1
#
_cell.length_a   1.000
_cell.length_b   1.000
_cell.length_c   1.000
_cell.angle_alpha   90.00
_cell.angle_beta   90.00
_cell.angle_gamma   90.00
#
_symmetry.space_group_name_H-M   'P 1'
#
loop_
_entity.id
_entity.type
_entity.pdbx_description
1 polymer ?
#
loop_
_entity_poly.entity_id
_entity_poly.type
_entity_poly.pdbx_seq_one_letter_code
_entity_poly.pdbx_strand_id
1 'polypeptide(L)'
;MGHMEQLSDESEPTVSYYMPHHGVLRTNSKSTPLRIVFDASCSSSTGESLNSILANGGVIQHDLFSILLRFRKNKIALDFRY
;
A
#
# COMPACT_ATOMS: atom_id res chain seq x y z
N MET A 1 -6.23 -2.84 -21.77
CA MET A 1 -5.08 -3.65 -21.32
C MET A 1 -3.77 -2.85 -21.45
N GLY A 2 -3.73 -1.61 -20.96
CA GLY A 2 -2.56 -0.71 -21.03
C GLY A 2 -2.02 -0.40 -19.63
N HIS A 3 -1.78 -1.45 -18.85
CA HIS A 3 -1.31 -1.33 -17.47
C HIS A 3 0.22 -1.37 -17.36
N MET A 4 0.89 -1.91 -18.37
CA MET A 4 2.34 -2.03 -18.48
C MET A 4 2.72 -1.84 -19.94
N GLU A 5 3.83 -1.16 -20.17
CA GLU A 5 4.44 -0.94 -21.48
C GLU A 5 5.90 -1.36 -21.40
N GLN A 6 6.41 -1.97 -22.45
CA GLN A 6 7.82 -2.31 -22.53
C GLN A 6 8.61 -1.04 -22.82
N LEU A 7 9.56 -0.71 -21.94
CA LEU A 7 10.46 0.41 -22.18
C LEU A 7 11.56 -0.01 -23.15
N SER A 8 11.85 0.87 -24.12
CA SER A 8 13.07 0.81 -24.91
C SER A 8 14.19 1.58 -24.19
N ASP A 9 15.44 1.14 -24.36
CA ASP A 9 16.61 1.75 -23.72
C ASP A 9 16.78 3.25 -24.04
N GLU A 10 16.16 3.72 -25.13
CA GLU A 10 16.20 5.10 -25.61
C GLU A 10 15.16 6.02 -24.93
N SER A 11 14.21 5.46 -24.19
CA SER A 11 13.04 6.14 -23.62
C SER A 11 13.11 6.34 -22.10
N GLU A 12 14.17 5.91 -21.43
CA GLU A 12 14.23 6.00 -19.97
C GLU A 12 14.35 7.45 -19.48
N PRO A 13 13.44 7.91 -18.60
CA PRO A 13 13.61 9.18 -17.92
C PRO A 13 14.90 9.19 -17.10
N THR A 14 15.55 10.35 -17.02
CA THR A 14 16.77 10.57 -16.22
C THR A 14 16.59 10.19 -14.74
N VAL A 15 15.35 10.25 -14.23
CA VAL A 15 15.00 9.80 -12.88
C VAL A 15 13.84 8.82 -12.98
N SER A 16 14.13 7.55 -12.72
CA SER A 16 13.17 6.45 -12.79
C SER A 16 13.27 5.59 -11.53
N TYR A 17 12.12 5.15 -11.02
CA TYR A 17 12.03 4.21 -9.90
C TYR A 17 11.09 3.06 -10.28
N TYR A 18 11.62 1.84 -10.21
CA TYR A 18 10.89 0.63 -10.52
C TYR A 18 10.59 -0.14 -9.23
N MET A 19 9.31 -0.31 -8.91
CA MET A 19 8.91 -1.14 -7.80
C MET A 19 8.93 -2.61 -8.20
N PRO A 20 9.65 -3.47 -7.46
CA PRO A 20 9.49 -4.91 -7.58
C PRO A 20 8.01 -5.27 -7.38
N HIS A 21 7.52 -6.19 -8.19
CA HIS A 21 6.15 -6.65 -8.09
C HIS A 21 6.06 -8.16 -8.30
N HIS A 22 5.06 -8.78 -7.70
CA HIS A 22 4.75 -10.18 -7.93
C HIS A 22 3.25 -10.43 -7.94
N GLY A 23 2.83 -11.42 -8.72
CA GLY A 23 1.44 -11.87 -8.77
C GLY A 23 1.12 -12.83 -7.63
N VAL A 24 0.04 -12.55 -6.89
CA VAL A 24 -0.54 -13.45 -5.91
C VAL A 24 -1.84 -14.01 -6.45
N LEU A 25 -1.85 -15.32 -6.72
CA LEU A 25 -3.05 -16.04 -7.17
C LEU A 25 -3.89 -16.47 -5.98
N ARG A 26 -5.13 -16.01 -5.92
CA ARG A 26 -6.18 -16.44 -4.99
C ARG A 26 -7.26 -17.16 -5.78
N THR A 27 -7.05 -18.45 -6.03
CA THR A 27 -7.95 -19.32 -6.79
C THR A 27 -9.40 -19.32 -6.30
N ASN A 28 -9.62 -19.07 -5.01
CA ASN A 28 -10.95 -19.01 -4.41
C ASN A 28 -11.63 -17.63 -4.52
N SER A 29 -10.99 -16.61 -5.10
CA SER A 29 -11.59 -15.29 -5.30
C SER A 29 -12.46 -15.28 -6.56
N LYS A 30 -13.76 -14.97 -6.39
CA LYS A 30 -14.72 -14.91 -7.51
C LYS A 30 -14.49 -13.72 -8.46
N SER A 31 -13.99 -12.59 -7.95
CA SER A 31 -13.85 -11.34 -8.72
C SER A 31 -12.42 -10.96 -9.06
N THR A 32 -11.43 -11.32 -8.22
CA THR A 32 -10.01 -10.94 -8.41
C THR A 32 -9.09 -12.13 -8.11
N PRO A 33 -9.06 -13.13 -9.01
CA PRO A 33 -8.24 -14.32 -8.81
C PRO A 33 -6.74 -14.03 -8.86
N LEU A 34 -6.28 -13.02 -9.60
CA LEU A 34 -4.89 -12.55 -9.60
C LEU A 34 -4.81 -11.14 -9.01
N ARG A 35 -3.83 -10.91 -8.13
CA ARG A 35 -3.52 -9.58 -7.57
C ARG A 35 -2.04 -9.30 -7.73
N ILE A 36 -1.69 -8.09 -8.17
CA ILE A 36 -0.29 -7.65 -8.22
C ILE A 36 0.04 -6.99 -6.89
N VAL A 37 1.10 -7.45 -6.24
CA VAL A 37 1.66 -6.84 -5.03
C VAL A 37 2.91 -6.08 -5.44
N PHE A 38 2.96 -4.79 -5.13
CA PHE A 38 4.13 -3.94 -5.30
C PHE A 38 4.88 -3.84 -3.98
N ASP A 39 6.18 -4.07 -4.01
CA ASP A 39 7.06 -3.96 -2.85
C ASP A 39 7.69 -2.57 -2.78
N ALA A 40 7.09 -1.69 -1.98
CA ALA A 40 7.60 -0.34 -1.72
C ALA A 40 8.72 -0.31 -0.64
N SER A 41 9.05 -1.46 -0.03
CA SER A 41 10.09 -1.57 0.99
C SER A 41 11.45 -1.98 0.44
N CYS A 42 11.50 -2.48 -0.79
CA CYS A 42 12.76 -2.79 -1.46
C CYS A 42 13.61 -1.53 -1.66
N SER A 43 14.91 -1.63 -1.36
CA SER A 43 15.86 -0.55 -1.60
C SER A 43 16.05 -0.32 -3.11
N SER A 44 16.05 0.94 -3.50
CA SER A 44 16.43 1.39 -4.83
C SER A 44 17.95 1.38 -5.03
N SER A 45 18.40 1.83 -6.20
CA SER A 45 19.82 2.04 -6.50
C SER A 45 20.52 3.03 -5.57
N THR A 46 19.78 3.87 -4.84
CA THR A 46 20.34 4.79 -3.85
C THR A 46 20.42 4.20 -2.44
N GLY A 47 19.95 2.96 -2.24
CA GLY A 47 19.87 2.30 -0.93
C GLY A 47 18.60 2.62 -0.14
N GLU A 48 17.86 3.67 -0.52
CA GLU A 48 16.59 4.06 0.10
C GLU A 48 15.41 3.34 -0.53
N SER A 49 14.37 3.08 0.27
CA SER A 49 13.10 2.49 -0.18
C SER A 49 12.04 3.56 -0.40
N LEU A 50 11.00 3.28 -1.20
CA LEU A 50 9.90 4.24 -1.35
C LEU A 50 9.23 4.56 0.00
N ASN A 51 9.09 3.57 0.87
CA ASN A 51 8.53 3.75 2.20
C ASN A 51 9.39 4.65 3.13
N SER A 52 10.71 4.72 2.94
CA SER A 52 11.57 5.60 3.74
C SER A 52 11.57 7.05 3.24
N ILE A 53 11.26 7.26 1.95
CA ILE A 53 11.25 8.58 1.32
C ILE A 53 9.89 9.27 1.49
N LEU A 54 8.79 8.52 1.35
CA LEU A 54 7.44 9.10 1.44
C LEU A 54 7.11 9.49 2.89
N ALA A 55 6.64 10.72 3.08
CA ALA A 55 6.11 11.15 4.37
C ALA A 55 4.90 10.29 4.75
N ASN A 56 5.00 9.53 5.85
CA ASN A 56 3.80 8.95 6.44
C ASN A 56 3.01 10.10 7.06
N GLY A 57 1.73 10.24 6.72
CA GLY A 57 0.86 11.32 7.23
C GLY A 57 0.54 11.23 8.73
N GLY A 58 1.36 10.51 9.51
CA GLY A 58 1.12 10.17 10.89
C GLY A 58 0.00 9.13 11.07
N VAL A 59 -0.19 8.69 12.31
CA VAL A 59 -1.29 7.83 12.69
C VAL A 59 -2.52 8.70 12.95
N ILE A 60 -3.48 8.69 12.02
CA ILE A 60 -4.75 9.42 12.16
C ILE A 60 -5.72 8.68 13.11
N GLN A 61 -5.60 7.35 13.19
CA GLN A 61 -6.52 6.54 13.98
C GLN A 61 -6.23 6.64 15.48
N HIS A 62 -7.30 6.75 16.28
CA HIS A 62 -7.19 6.61 17.73
C HIS A 62 -6.63 5.24 18.12
N ASP A 63 -5.97 5.17 19.27
CA ASP A 63 -5.41 3.92 19.76
C ASP A 63 -6.53 2.88 19.98
N LEU A 64 -6.17 1.60 19.77
CA LEU A 64 -7.12 0.50 19.83
C LEU A 64 -7.80 0.39 21.20
N PHE A 65 -7.08 0.69 22.28
CA PHE A 65 -7.63 0.61 23.63
C PHE A 65 -8.73 1.64 23.85
N SER A 66 -8.53 2.89 23.39
CA SER A 66 -9.55 3.94 23.40
C SER A 66 -10.75 3.60 22.52
N ILE A 67 -10.55 2.92 21.39
CA ILE A 67 -11.67 2.41 20.56
C ILE A 67 -12.48 1.39 21.36
N LEU A 68 -11.82 0.37 21.93
CA LEU A 68 -12.49 -0.71 22.68
C LEU A 68 -13.26 -0.19 23.90
N LEU A 69 -12.70 0.77 24.63
CA LEU A 69 -13.39 1.38 25.77
C LEU A 69 -14.67 2.11 25.36
N ARG A 70 -14.65 2.85 24.24
CA ARG A 70 -15.85 3.55 23.73
C ARG A 70 -16.94 2.56 23.34
N PHE A 71 -16.58 1.44 22.71
CA PHE A 71 -17.51 0.38 22.35
C PHE A 71 -18.11 -0.32 23.56
N ARG A 72 -17.37 -0.45 24.67
CA ARG A 72 -17.85 -1.07 25.90
C ARG A 72 -18.73 -0.14 26.76
N LYS A 73 -18.58 1.18 26.60
CA LYS A 73 -19.23 2.18 27.46
C LYS A 73 -20.75 2.27 27.26
N ASN A 74 -21.23 2.07 26.03
CA ASN A 74 -22.64 2.29 25.68
C ASN A 74 -23.24 1.07 24.99
N LYS A 75 -24.57 0.90 25.09
CA LYS A 75 -25.30 -0.19 24.39
C LYS A 75 -25.16 -0.13 22.86
N ILE A 76 -24.85 1.05 22.31
CA ILE A 76 -24.67 1.29 20.89
C ILE A 76 -23.32 2.01 20.72
N ALA A 77 -22.46 1.47 19.86
CA ALA A 77 -21.17 2.06 19.53
C ALA A 77 -21.31 3.06 18.38
N LEU A 78 -20.76 4.26 18.56
CA LEU A 78 -20.62 5.28 17.51
C LEU A 78 -19.15 5.63 17.40
N ASP A 79 -18.59 5.50 16.19
CA ASP A 79 -17.22 5.91 15.88
C ASP A 79 -17.26 6.91 14.72
N PHE A 80 -16.94 8.17 15.01
CA PHE A 80 -16.80 9.22 14.01
C PHE A 80 -15.32 9.38 13.71
N ARG A 81 -14.93 9.09 12.47
CA ARG A 81 -13.58 9.37 11.97
C ARG A 81 -13.53 10.84 11.55
N TYR A 82 -12.60 11.61 12.10
CA TYR A 82 -12.13 12.87 11.51
C TYR A 82 -10.82 12.61 10.76
#